data_AF-A0A3C1S1G8-F1
#
_entry.id   AF-A0A3C1S1G8-F1
#
_cell.length_a   1.000
_cell.length_b   1.000
_cell.length_c   1.000
_cell.angle_alpha   90.00
_cell.angle_beta   90.00
_cell.angle_gamma   90.00
#
_symmetry.space_group_name_H-M   'P 1'
#
loop_
_entity.id
_entity.type
_entity.pdbx_description
1 polymer ?
#
loop_
_entity_poly.entity_id
_entity_poly.type
_entity_poly.pdbx_seq_one_letter_code
_entity_poly.pdbx_strand_id
1 'polypeptide(L)'
;QAVGLAGDLNISGIRTIQVKREENGRIKTYDVDLRSNNLFTSAVYYLQQNDIIYVAPNKATSQSASANQNSGLFISIAGVIISIITLIAR
;
A
#
# COMPACT_ATOMS: atom_id res chain seq x y z
N GLN A 1 9.41 7.93 16.85
CA GLN A 1 8.14 7.99 17.63
C GLN A 1 6.93 8.40 16.80
N ALA A 2 7.07 9.14 15.69
CA ALA A 2 5.94 9.59 14.88
C ALA A 2 4.97 8.50 14.41
N VAL A 3 5.46 7.31 14.08
CA VAL A 3 4.61 6.19 13.65
C VAL A 3 3.69 5.69 14.77
N GLY A 4 4.18 5.63 16.01
CA GLY A 4 3.36 5.25 17.17
C GLY A 4 2.30 6.30 17.51
N LEU A 5 2.62 7.59 17.31
CA LEU A 5 1.65 8.69 17.47
C LEU A 5 0.59 8.70 16.37
N ALA A 6 0.90 8.16 15.18
CA ALA A 6 -0.01 8.06 14.05
C ALA A 6 -0.98 6.87 14.12
N GLY A 7 -0.99 6.10 15.22
CA GLY A 7 -1.85 4.93 15.38
C GLY A 7 -1.20 3.60 14.96
N ASP A 8 0.13 3.57 14.89
CA ASP A 8 0.95 2.43 14.46
C ASP A 8 0.73 2.01 12.99
N LEU A 9 1.62 1.16 12.47
CA LEU A 9 1.45 0.61 11.14
C LEU A 9 0.39 -0.48 11.15
N ASN A 10 -0.45 -0.50 10.11
CA ASN A 10 -1.33 -1.64 9.85
C ASN A 10 -0.48 -2.93 9.79
N ILE A 11 -0.99 -4.02 10.37
CA ILE A 11 -0.37 -5.36 10.33
C ILE A 11 0.01 -5.78 8.88
N SER A 12 -0.75 -5.31 7.89
CA SER A 12 -0.51 -5.56 6.46
C SER A 12 0.39 -4.53 5.76
N GLY A 13 0.82 -3.45 6.41
CA GLY A 13 1.63 -2.38 5.83
C GLY A 13 3.10 -2.79 5.61
N ILE A 14 3.73 -2.25 4.56
CA ILE A 14 5.18 -2.40 4.37
C ILE A 14 5.86 -1.59 5.47
N ARG A 15 6.79 -2.22 6.21
CA ARG A 15 7.55 -1.59 7.30
C ARG A 15 8.72 -0.71 6.82
N THR A 16 8.81 -0.49 5.51
CA THR A 16 9.74 0.42 4.86
C THR A 16 9.02 1.76 4.69
N ILE A 17 9.61 2.80 5.26
CA ILE A 17 9.06 4.15 5.29
C ILE A 17 9.94 5.06 4.45
N GLN A 18 9.31 5.95 3.70
CA GLN A 18 9.96 7.02 2.99
C GLN A 18 9.81 8.32 3.77
N VAL A 19 10.93 8.93 4.12
CA VAL A 19 10.96 10.28 4.70
C VAL A 19 11.40 11.24 3.60
N LYS A 20 10.53 12.17 3.24
CA LYS A 20 10.80 13.25 2.30
C LYS A 20 11.09 14.51 3.09
N ARG A 21 12.32 15.01 2.95
CA ARG A 21 12.80 16.22 3.61
C ARG A 21 13.10 17.29 2.58
N GLU A 22 12.65 18.50 2.83
CA GLU A 22 12.98 19.64 2.01
C GLU A 22 14.26 20.32 2.54
N GLU A 23 15.36 20.19 1.79
CA GLU A 23 16.62 20.89 2.09
C GLU A 23 16.97 21.81 0.92
N ASN A 24 17.11 23.11 1.18
CA ASN A 24 17.51 24.12 0.18
C ASN A 24 16.63 24.11 -1.10
N GLY A 25 15.31 23.95 -0.94
CA GLY A 25 14.35 23.89 -2.06
C GLY A 25 14.42 22.61 -2.88
N ARG A 26 15.11 21.57 -2.41
CA ARG A 26 15.15 20.24 -3.02
C ARG A 26 14.59 19.20 -2.06
N ILE A 27 13.69 18.36 -2.58
CA ILE A 27 13.12 17.24 -1.83
C ILE A 27 14.12 16.09 -1.86
N LYS A 28 14.75 15.79 -0.72
CA LYS A 28 15.51 14.56 -0.52
C LYS A 28 14.60 13.46 0.00
N THR A 29 14.65 12.30 -0.61
CA THR A 29 13.91 11.11 -0.16
C THR A 29 14.88 10.15 0.51
N TYR A 30 14.52 9.71 1.71
CA TYR A 30 15.26 8.74 2.49
C TYR A 30 14.39 7.51 2.71
N ASP A 31 14.84 6.36 2.24
CA ASP A 31 14.21 5.07 2.53
C ASP A 31 14.76 4.52 3.83
N VAL A 32 13.86 4.18 4.75
CA VAL A 32 14.21 3.67 6.08
C VAL A 32 13.41 2.41 6.35
N ASP A 33 14.11 1.32 6.66
CA ASP A 33 13.47 0.09 7.12
C ASP A 33 13.36 0.09 8.64
N LEU A 34 12.14 0.06 9.17
CA LEU A 34 11.88 -0.01 10.61
C LEU A 34 12.32 -1.34 11.24
N ARG A 35 12.59 -2.37 10.44
CA ARG A 35 13.06 -3.68 10.91
C ARG A 35 14.57 -3.70 11.14
N SER A 36 15.30 -2.75 10.57
CA SER A 36 16.75 -2.73 10.62
C SER A 36 17.26 -1.88 11.78
N ASN A 37 18.33 -2.33 12.42
CA ASN A 37 19.03 -1.55 13.45
C ASN A 37 19.66 -0.25 12.86
N ASN A 38 19.79 -0.18 11.53
CA ASN A 38 20.26 1.00 10.82
C ASN A 38 19.29 2.21 10.94
N LEU A 39 18.06 1.99 11.40
CA LEU A 39 17.12 3.07 11.72
C LEU A 39 17.72 4.04 12.74
N PHE A 40 18.36 3.53 13.80
CA PHE A 40 18.90 4.35 14.88
C PHE A 40 20.13 5.15 14.47
N THR A 41 20.84 4.70 13.43
CA THR A 41 22.00 5.42 12.85
C THR A 41 21.62 6.31 11.67
N SER A 42 20.35 6.34 11.26
CA SER A 42 19.92 7.10 10.08
C SER A 42 19.82 8.61 10.37
N ALA A 43 20.17 9.43 9.39
CA ALA A 43 20.06 10.90 9.47
C ALA A 43 18.61 11.43 9.59
N VAL A 44 17.64 10.53 9.46
CA VAL A 44 16.20 10.79 9.53
C VAL A 44 15.52 10.14 10.75
N TYR A 45 16.31 9.62 11.69
CA TYR A 45 15.79 9.14 12.98
C TYR A 45 15.09 10.26 13.76
N TYR A 46 15.69 11.46 13.73
CA TYR A 46 15.07 12.69 14.21
C TYR A 46 14.40 13.42 13.04
N LEU A 47 13.10 13.60 13.17
CA LEU A 47 12.30 14.35 12.21
C LEU A 47 12.56 15.84 12.37
N GLN A 48 12.68 16.51 11.24
CA GLN A 48 12.76 17.96 11.16
C GLN A 48 11.39 18.54 10.81
N GLN A 49 11.25 19.84 11.02
CA GLN A 49 10.05 20.56 10.62
C GLN A 49 9.87 20.43 9.10
N ASN A 50 8.63 20.22 8.66
CA ASN A 50 8.28 19.98 7.25
C ASN A 50 8.75 18.63 6.66
N ASP A 51 9.18 17.67 7.48
CA ASP A 51 9.39 16.29 7.01
C ASP A 51 8.04 15.62 6.69
N ILE A 52 7.92 15.05 5.49
CA ILE A 52 6.77 14.28 5.07
C ILE A 52 7.10 12.80 5.18
N ILE A 53 6.28 12.06 5.93
CA ILE A 53 6.43 10.62 6.11
C ILE A 53 5.43 9.91 5.20
N TYR A 54 5.94 9.10 4.28
CA TYR A 54 5.16 8.29 3.36
C TYR A 54 5.38 6.81 3.63
N VAL A 55 4.29 6.06 3.80
CA VAL A 55 4.33 4.61 3.98
C VAL A 55 3.65 3.97 2.77
N ALA A 56 4.42 3.19 2.01
CA ALA A 56 3.88 2.49 0.85
C ALA A 56 2.98 1.32 1.30
N PRO A 57 1.79 1.15 0.71
CA PRO A 57 0.95 -0.02 0.97
C PRO A 57 1.60 -1.28 0.39
N ASN A 58 1.34 -2.43 1.01
CA ASN A 58 1.88 -3.72 0.55
C ASN A 58 1.31 -4.08 -0.83
N LYS A 59 2.14 -4.68 -1.69
CA LYS A 59 1.72 -5.19 -3.01
C LYS A 59 0.50 -6.11 -2.90
N ALA A 60 0.38 -6.89 -1.83
CA ALA A 60 -0.79 -7.73 -1.57
C ALA A 60 -2.07 -6.90 -1.35
N THR A 61 -2.00 -5.77 -0.64
CA THR A 61 -3.15 -4.88 -0.39
C THR A 61 -3.47 -4.02 -1.63
N SER A 62 -2.45 -3.57 -2.35
CA SER A 62 -2.60 -2.92 -3.66
C SER A 62 -3.22 -3.86 -4.69
N GLN A 63 -2.80 -5.14 -4.70
CA GLN A 63 -3.42 -6.14 -5.54
C GLN A 63 -4.81 -6.52 -5.03
N SER A 64 -5.11 -6.50 -3.74
CA SER A 64 -6.49 -6.76 -3.27
C SER A 64 -7.43 -5.63 -3.68
N ALA A 65 -6.94 -4.39 -3.72
CA ALA A 65 -7.66 -3.25 -4.29
C ALA A 65 -7.75 -3.32 -5.83
N SER A 66 -6.76 -3.92 -6.50
CA SER A 66 -6.75 -4.10 -7.97
C SER A 66 -7.23 -5.47 -8.45
N ALA A 67 -7.54 -6.40 -7.54
CA ALA A 67 -7.99 -7.76 -7.82
C ALA A 67 -9.48 -7.67 -8.10
N ASN A 68 -9.75 -7.01 -9.22
CA ASN A 68 -10.76 -7.39 -10.17
C ASN A 68 -12.04 -7.93 -9.53
N GLN A 69 -12.78 -7.03 -8.86
CA GLN A 69 -14.19 -7.26 -8.51
C GLN A 69 -15.01 -7.72 -9.73
N ASN A 70 -14.51 -7.51 -10.95
CA ASN A 70 -15.11 -7.94 -12.20
C ASN A 70 -14.99 -9.45 -12.46
N SER A 71 -14.06 -10.19 -11.85
CA SER A 71 -13.93 -11.64 -12.09
C SER A 71 -15.20 -12.40 -11.70
N GLY A 72 -15.85 -12.03 -10.59
CA GLY A 72 -17.16 -12.59 -10.20
C GLY A 72 -18.29 -12.16 -11.14
N LEU A 73 -18.21 -10.96 -11.71
CA LEU A 73 -19.18 -10.44 -12.67
C LEU A 73 -19.15 -11.24 -13.99
N PHE A 74 -17.96 -11.53 -14.51
CA PHE A 74 -17.80 -12.35 -15.73
C PHE A 74 -18.31 -13.78 -15.55
N ILE A 75 -18.06 -14.39 -14.38
CA ILE A 75 -18.60 -15.72 -14.04
C ILE A 75 -20.12 -15.69 -13.99
N SER A 76 -20.72 -14.63 -13.42
CA SER A 76 -22.17 -14.47 -13.36
C SER A 76 -22.80 -14.30 -14.75
N ILE A 77 -22.19 -13.49 -15.62
CA ILE A 77 -22.65 -13.28 -17.00
C ILE A 77 -22.57 -14.58 -17.80
N ALA A 78 -21.47 -15.32 -17.70
CA ALA A 78 -21.32 -16.61 -18.36
C ALA A 78 -22.39 -17.61 -17.89
N GLY A 79 -22.68 -17.65 -16.59
CA GLY A 79 -23.75 -18.49 -16.02
C GLY A 79 -25.14 -18.16 -16.57
N VAL A 80 -25.46 -16.87 -16.73
CA VAL A 80 -26.74 -16.43 -17.33
C VAL A 80 -26.83 -16.81 -18.80
N ILE A 81 -25.75 -16.66 -19.57
CA ILE A 81 -25.74 -17.07 -20.99
C ILE A 81 -25.96 -18.59 -21.12
N ILE A 82 -25.26 -19.39 -20.30
CA ILE A 82 -25.41 -20.84 -20.28
C ILE A 82 -26.85 -21.23 -19.89
N SER A 83 -27.47 -20.54 -18.92
CA SER A 83 -28.84 -20.86 -18.51
C SER A 83 -29.86 -20.58 -19.62
N ILE A 84 -29.71 -19.47 -20.35
CA ILE A 84 -30.58 -19.13 -21.49
C ILE A 84 -30.41 -20.16 -22.62
N ILE A 85 -29.17 -20.55 -22.95
CA ILE A 85 -28.90 -21.56 -23.98
C ILE A 85 -29.55 -22.90 -23.59
N THR A 86 -29.41 -23.31 -22.34
CA THR A 86 -29.96 -24.58 -21.84
C THR A 86 -31.50 -24.58 -21.85
N LEU A 87 -32.13 -23.43 -21.62
CA LEU A 87 -33.58 -23.28 -21.67
C LEU A 87 -34.13 -23.37 -23.10
N ILE A 88 -33.43 -22.79 -24.09
CA ILE A 88 -33.84 -22.81 -25.50
C ILE A 88 -33.52 -24.17 -26.15
N ALA A 89 -32.46 -24.84 -25.72
CA ALA A 89 -32.08 -26.16 -26.23
C ALA A 89 -32.94 -27.31 -25.69
N ARG A 90 -33.90 -27.02 -24.80
CA ARG A 90 -34.81 -28.00 -24.19
C ARG A 90 -36.13 -28.13 -24.94
#